data_AF-A0A5C5Z993-F1
#
_entry.id   AF-A0A5C5Z993-F1
#
_cell.length_a   1.000
_cell.length_b   1.000
_cell.length_c   1.000
_cell.angle_alpha   90.00
_cell.angle_beta   90.00
_cell.angle_gamma   90.00
#
_symmetry.space_group_name_H-M   'P 1'
#
loop_
_entity.id
_entity.type
_entity.pdbx_description
1 polymer ?
#
loop_
_entity_poly.entity_id
_entity_poly.type
_entity_poly.pdbx_seq_one_letter_code
_entity_poly.pdbx_strand_id
1 'polypeptide(L)'
;MAKCDEGYICEVCGKDVASIVESDLYLRFVIGELDPEVLHTTPERHIRCNPVLAQFIQCSGFEPVVLDGPMSLSNFDRQFATERSDLVTRGFERLQEIAAWDGDRDVTTYPLPSVADRYRR
;
A
#
# COMPACT_ATOMS: atom_id res chain seq x y z
N MET A 1 7.86 -20.26 -12.40
CA MET A 1 6.89 -19.42 -13.12
C MET A 1 6.07 -18.74 -12.05
N ALA A 2 6.29 -17.44 -11.84
CA ALA A 2 5.54 -16.65 -10.86
C ALA A 2 4.12 -16.42 -11.39
N LYS A 3 3.16 -16.18 -10.47
CA LYS A 3 1.72 -15.97 -10.71
C LYS A 3 1.40 -14.71 -11.54
N CYS A 4 2.11 -14.47 -12.63
CA CYS A 4 2.07 -13.20 -13.36
C CYS A 4 1.06 -13.16 -14.53
N ASP A 5 0.45 -14.29 -14.90
CA ASP A 5 -0.40 -14.37 -16.10
C ASP A 5 -1.92 -14.29 -15.82
N GLU A 6 -2.34 -14.31 -14.55
CA GLU A 6 -3.67 -13.90 -14.11
C GLU A 6 -3.46 -12.68 -13.22
N GLY A 7 -3.95 -11.51 -13.60
CA GLY A 7 -3.85 -10.30 -12.78
C GLY A 7 -4.28 -10.58 -11.34
N TYR A 8 -3.64 -9.94 -10.37
CA TYR A 8 -3.98 -10.18 -8.97
C TYR A 8 -5.44 -9.79 -8.71
N ILE A 9 -6.28 -10.76 -8.35
CA ILE A 9 -7.69 -10.51 -8.06
C ILE A 9 -7.81 -9.98 -6.63
N CYS A 10 -8.51 -8.86 -6.47
CA CYS A 10 -8.84 -8.34 -5.16
C CYS A 10 -9.79 -9.31 -4.41
N GLU A 11 -9.37 -9.81 -3.24
CA GLU A 11 -10.20 -10.73 -2.44
C GLU A 11 -11.48 -10.10 -1.88
N VAL A 12 -11.57 -8.76 -1.87
CA VAL A 12 -12.72 -8.01 -1.31
C VAL A 12 -13.79 -7.76 -2.38
N CYS A 13 -13.40 -7.24 -3.55
CA CYS A 13 -14.36 -6.85 -4.58
C CYS A 13 -14.40 -7.79 -5.80
N GLY A 14 -13.45 -8.74 -5.90
CA GLY A 14 -13.36 -9.71 -6.99
C GLY A 14 -12.90 -9.15 -8.33
N LYS A 15 -12.44 -7.89 -8.38
CA LYS A 15 -11.92 -7.24 -9.60
C LYS A 15 -10.40 -7.30 -9.65
N ASP A 16 -9.84 -7.15 -10.86
CA ASP A 16 -8.39 -7.08 -11.07
C ASP A 16 -7.78 -5.87 -10.36
N VAL A 17 -6.65 -6.08 -9.69
CA VAL A 17 -5.73 -5.03 -9.26
C VAL A 17 -4.75 -4.82 -10.40
N ALA A 18 -5.01 -3.79 -11.22
CA ALA A 18 -4.37 -3.65 -12.53
C ALA A 18 -3.00 -2.98 -12.47
N SER A 19 -2.70 -2.28 -11.36
CA SER A 19 -1.45 -1.54 -11.19
C SER A 19 -1.00 -1.54 -9.73
N ILE A 20 0.31 -1.40 -9.51
CA ILE A 20 0.89 -1.30 -8.18
C ILE A 20 0.34 -0.11 -7.38
N VAL A 21 -0.06 0.99 -8.03
CA VAL A 21 -0.69 2.15 -7.36
C VAL A 21 -2.10 1.85 -6.87
N GLU A 22 -2.67 0.71 -7.25
CA GLU A 22 -3.96 0.23 -6.76
C GLU A 22 -3.78 -0.84 -5.67
N SER A 23 -2.57 -1.35 -5.43
CA SER A 23 -2.32 -2.50 -4.56
C SER A 23 -2.13 -2.13 -3.09
N ASP A 24 -3.01 -2.66 -2.24
CA ASP A 24 -2.86 -2.59 -0.78
C ASP A 24 -1.70 -3.47 -0.30
N LEU A 25 -1.48 -4.61 -0.97
CA LEU A 25 -0.37 -5.51 -0.66
C LEU A 25 0.97 -4.79 -0.76
N TYR A 26 1.22 -4.12 -1.89
CA TYR A 26 2.44 -3.37 -2.11
C TYR A 26 2.50 -2.13 -1.23
N LEU A 27 1.38 -1.42 -0.97
CA LEU A 27 1.36 -0.31 -0.01
C LEU A 27 1.86 -0.75 1.38
N ARG A 28 1.31 -1.84 1.91
CA ARG A 28 1.69 -2.40 3.21
C ARG A 28 3.13 -2.88 3.20
N PHE A 29 3.58 -3.51 2.12
CA PHE A 29 4.98 -3.91 1.97
C PHE A 29 5.92 -2.71 2.03
N VAL A 30 5.65 -1.63 1.28
CA VAL A 30 6.57 -0.50 1.19
C VAL A 30 6.66 0.33 2.47
N ILE A 31 5.57 0.41 3.24
CA ILE A 31 5.54 1.10 4.55
C ILE A 31 5.95 0.21 5.72
N GLY A 32 6.17 -1.08 5.48
CA GLY A 32 6.72 -1.96 6.51
C GLY A 32 5.72 -2.77 7.33
N GLU A 33 4.50 -2.96 6.84
CA GLU A 33 3.42 -3.71 7.50
C GLU A 33 3.23 -5.13 6.99
N LEU A 34 3.99 -5.50 5.97
CA LEU A 34 3.97 -6.84 5.41
C LEU A 34 5.39 -7.33 5.18
N ASP A 35 5.71 -8.49 5.75
CA ASP A 35 7.00 -9.13 5.58
C ASP A 35 7.21 -9.57 4.11
N PRO A 36 8.37 -9.30 3.50
CA PRO A 36 8.68 -9.77 2.15
C PRO A 36 8.51 -11.29 1.97
N GLU A 37 8.76 -12.09 3.01
CA GLU A 37 8.67 -13.56 2.93
C GLU A 37 7.24 -14.03 2.62
N VAL A 38 6.22 -13.29 3.09
CA VAL A 38 4.81 -13.66 2.88
C VAL A 38 4.18 -12.97 1.66
N LEU A 39 4.92 -12.10 0.96
CA LEU A 39 4.38 -11.30 -0.15
C LEU A 39 3.73 -12.15 -1.25
N HIS A 40 4.35 -13.27 -1.61
CA HIS A 40 3.88 -14.18 -2.68
C HIS A 40 2.68 -15.07 -2.30
N THR A 41 2.37 -15.14 -1.00
CA THR A 41 1.26 -15.94 -0.45
C THR A 41 0.12 -15.09 0.10
N THR A 42 0.38 -13.82 0.41
CA THR A 42 -0.64 -12.90 0.90
C THR A 42 -1.60 -12.54 -0.24
N PRO A 43 -2.93 -12.59 -0.02
CA PRO A 43 -3.90 -12.20 -1.02
C PRO A 43 -3.83 -10.70 -1.31
N GLU A 44 -4.19 -10.34 -2.53
CA GLU A 44 -4.19 -8.94 -2.98
C GLU A 44 -5.53 -8.24 -2.70
N ARG A 45 -5.48 -6.93 -2.47
CA ARG A 45 -6.65 -6.06 -2.37
C ARG A 45 -6.39 -4.73 -3.05
N HIS A 46 -7.43 -4.08 -3.57
CA HIS A 46 -7.31 -2.67 -3.88
C HIS A 46 -7.06 -1.87 -2.60
N ILE A 47 -6.26 -0.81 -2.68
CA ILE A 47 -6.09 0.16 -1.59
C ILE A 47 -7.46 0.62 -1.08
N ARG A 48 -8.39 0.96 -1.99
CA ARG A 48 -9.76 1.40 -1.63
C ARG A 48 -10.62 0.31 -1.00
N CYS A 49 -10.30 -0.97 -1.23
CA CYS A 49 -10.95 -2.10 -0.57
C CYS A 49 -10.46 -2.30 0.87
N ASN A 50 -9.38 -1.61 1.27
CA ASN A 50 -8.94 -1.47 2.66
C ASN A 50 -9.12 -0.01 3.13
N PRO A 51 -10.35 0.45 3.38
CA PRO A 51 -10.60 1.87 3.68
C PRO A 51 -10.00 2.31 5.02
N VAL A 52 -9.74 1.36 5.94
CA VAL A 52 -9.09 1.64 7.24
C VAL A 52 -7.66 2.16 7.04
N LEU A 53 -6.93 1.65 6.04
CA LEU A 53 -5.60 2.16 5.69
C LEU A 53 -5.70 3.33 4.70
N ALA A 54 -6.57 3.22 3.69
CA ALA A 54 -6.65 4.20 2.60
C ALA A 54 -7.05 5.62 3.05
N GLN A 55 -7.82 5.76 4.13
CA GLN A 55 -8.20 7.07 4.69
C GLN A 55 -7.01 7.93 5.16
N PHE A 56 -5.84 7.32 5.36
CA PHE A 56 -4.62 8.03 5.75
C PHE A 56 -3.84 8.61 4.56
N ILE A 57 -4.24 8.34 3.31
CA ILE A 57 -3.55 8.89 2.13
C ILE A 57 -3.98 10.34 1.92
N GLN A 58 -3.02 11.26 2.02
CA GLN A 58 -3.16 12.69 1.80
C GLN A 58 -2.37 13.13 0.56
N CYS A 59 -2.73 12.59 -0.61
CA CYS A 59 -2.07 12.89 -1.89
C CYS A 59 -3.07 13.48 -2.89
N SER A 60 -2.68 14.51 -3.65
CA SER A 60 -3.55 15.16 -4.64
C SER A 60 -4.03 14.24 -5.76
N GLY A 61 -3.27 13.18 -6.07
CA GLY A 61 -3.64 12.17 -7.06
C GLY A 61 -4.52 11.03 -6.52
N PHE A 62 -4.94 11.10 -5.26
CA PHE A 62 -5.75 10.06 -4.61
C PHE A 62 -7.05 10.64 -4.08
N GLU A 63 -8.19 10.14 -4.57
CA GLU A 63 -9.51 10.56 -4.07
C GLU A 63 -9.66 10.17 -2.59
N PRO A 64 -9.87 11.12 -1.66
CA PRO A 64 -9.93 10.84 -0.24
C PRO A 64 -10.95 9.76 0.11
N VAL A 65 -10.59 8.90 1.07
CA VAL A 65 -11.50 7.88 1.62
C VAL A 65 -11.95 8.35 2.99
N VAL A 66 -13.27 8.52 3.15
CA VAL A 66 -13.89 8.91 4.42
C VAL A 66 -14.70 7.73 4.94
N LEU A 67 -14.50 7.42 6.22
CA LEU A 67 -15.23 6.38 6.93
C LEU A 67 -16.15 7.01 7.97
N ASP A 68 -17.37 6.52 8.03
CA ASP A 68 -18.29 6.78 9.15
C ASP A 68 -18.23 5.56 10.08
N GLY A 69 -17.64 5.73 11.26
CA GLY A 69 -17.56 4.66 12.26
C GLY A 69 -16.35 4.75 13.20
N PRO A 70 -16.16 3.78 14.10
CA PRO A 70 -15.11 3.82 15.12
C PRO A 70 -13.69 3.97 14.57
N MET A 71 -13.45 3.38 13.39
CA MET A 71 -12.17 3.44 12.68
C MET A 71 -12.03 4.65 11.77
N SER A 72 -12.92 5.65 11.87
CA SER A 72 -12.79 6.90 11.13
C SER A 72 -11.56 7.68 11.56
N LEU A 73 -10.85 8.28 10.59
CA LEU A 73 -9.69 9.14 10.80
C LEU A 73 -9.95 10.20 11.88
N SER A 74 -11.18 10.74 11.94
CA SER A 74 -11.57 11.78 12.91
C SER A 74 -11.59 11.30 14.37
N ASN A 75 -11.62 9.99 14.59
CA ASN A 75 -11.71 9.37 15.91
C ASN A 75 -10.34 8.95 16.47
N PHE A 76 -9.28 9.01 15.67
CA PHE A 76 -7.93 8.72 16.13
C PHE A 76 -7.33 9.92 16.87
N ASP A 77 -6.38 9.63 17.77
CA ASP A 77 -5.53 10.65 18.36
C ASP A 77 -4.83 11.47 17.25
N ARG A 78 -4.71 12.78 17.46
CA ARG A 78 -4.19 13.70 16.43
C ARG A 78 -2.75 13.40 16.05
N GLN A 79 -1.90 13.07 17.03
CA GLN A 79 -0.50 12.77 16.77
C GLN A 79 -0.41 11.48 15.96
N PHE A 80 -1.10 10.42 16.40
CA PHE A 80 -1.17 9.18 15.66
C PHE A 80 -1.69 9.39 14.24
N ALA A 81 -2.79 10.11 14.06
CA ALA A 81 -3.39 10.36 12.75
C ALA A 81 -2.44 11.09 11.81
N THR A 82 -1.65 12.05 12.33
CA THR A 82 -0.67 12.80 11.57
C THR A 82 0.51 11.92 11.15
N GLU A 83 1.11 11.21 12.09
CA GLU A 83 2.25 10.30 11.82
C GLU A 83 1.84 9.18 10.86
N ARG A 84 0.63 8.65 11.05
CA ARG A 84 0.08 7.60 10.19
C ARG A 84 -0.21 8.13 8.79
N SER A 85 -0.75 9.34 8.67
CA SER A 85 -0.99 9.96 7.37
C SER A 85 0.31 10.23 6.62
N ASP A 86 1.36 10.72 7.29
CA ASP A 86 2.69 10.90 6.69
C ASP A 86 3.23 9.58 6.13
N LEU A 87 3.26 8.52 6.95
CA LEU A 87 3.79 7.23 6.56
C LEU A 87 3.04 6.63 5.37
N VAL A 88 1.71 6.62 5.43
CA VAL A 88 0.87 6.00 4.40
C VAL A 88 0.88 6.83 3.11
N THR A 89 0.92 8.16 3.21
CA THR A 89 1.05 9.05 2.04
C THR A 89 2.38 8.85 1.33
N ARG A 90 3.50 8.83 2.08
CA ARG A 90 4.83 8.55 1.51
C ARG A 90 4.90 7.14 0.91
N GLY A 91 4.21 6.18 1.52
CA GLY A 91 4.02 4.84 0.95
C GLY A 91 3.33 4.88 -0.41
N PHE A 92 2.22 5.60 -0.52
CA PHE A 92 1.48 5.74 -1.77
C PHE A 92 2.30 6.47 -2.85
N GLU A 93 2.97 7.57 -2.50
CA GLU A 93 3.90 8.28 -3.40
C GLU A 93 5.02 7.36 -3.89
N ARG A 94 5.54 6.49 -2.99
CA ARG A 94 6.52 5.48 -3.38
C ARG A 94 5.97 4.49 -4.42
N LEU A 95 4.70 4.09 -4.33
CA LEU A 95 4.08 3.27 -5.38
C LEU A 95 3.98 4.01 -6.71
N GLN A 96 3.69 5.31 -6.69
CA GLN A 96 3.69 6.15 -7.90
C GLN A 96 5.09 6.23 -8.52
N GLU A 97 6.13 6.38 -7.70
CA GLU A 97 7.53 6.36 -8.16
C GLU A 97 7.87 5.01 -8.82
N ILE A 98 7.51 3.89 -8.18
CA ILE A 98 7.77 2.55 -8.72
C ILE A 98 7.03 2.32 -10.03
N ALA A 99 5.77 2.75 -10.13
CA ALA A 99 4.98 2.65 -11.34
C ALA A 99 5.55 3.48 -12.50
N ALA A 100 6.33 4.51 -12.21
CA ALA A 100 7.00 5.36 -13.19
C ALA A 100 8.40 4.84 -13.60
N TRP A 101 8.88 3.74 -13.02
CA TRP A 101 10.19 3.19 -13.38
C TRP A 101 10.17 2.53 -14.76
N ASP A 102 11.24 2.75 -15.52
CA ASP A 102 11.50 2.01 -16.74
C ASP A 102 12.02 0.60 -16.41
N GLY A 103 11.26 -0.42 -16.86
CA GLY A 103 11.62 -1.83 -16.78
C GLY A 103 11.46 -2.46 -15.39
N ASP A 104 11.72 -3.77 -15.34
CA ASP A 104 11.60 -4.53 -14.09
C ASP A 104 12.74 -4.19 -13.11
N ARG A 105 12.35 -3.96 -11.86
CA ARG A 105 13.25 -3.69 -10.74
C ARG A 105 13.07 -4.73 -9.64
N ASP A 106 14.14 -5.00 -8.91
CA ASP A 106 14.12 -5.90 -7.77
C ASP A 106 13.15 -5.37 -6.70
N VAL A 107 12.21 -6.21 -6.28
CA VAL A 107 11.18 -5.89 -5.28
C VAL A 107 11.79 -5.48 -3.93
N THR A 108 13.01 -5.89 -3.61
CA THR A 108 13.75 -5.47 -2.41
C THR A 108 14.09 -3.97 -2.39
N THR A 109 13.99 -3.30 -3.55
CA THR A 109 14.20 -1.84 -3.68
C THR A 109 12.93 -1.02 -3.50
N TYR A 110 11.75 -1.65 -3.43
CA TYR A 110 10.47 -0.96 -3.37
C TYR A 110 10.22 -0.26 -2.03
N PRO A 111 10.56 -0.84 -0.86
CA PRO A 111 10.23 -0.23 0.41
C PRO A 111 10.82 1.15 0.62
N LEU A 112 10.16 1.94 1.48
CA LEU A 112 10.71 3.20 1.95
C LEU A 112 12.12 2.98 2.52
N PRO A 113 13.06 3.94 2.39
CA PRO A 113 14.44 3.76 2.86
C PRO A 113 14.54 3.27 4.31
N SER A 114 13.71 3.81 5.21
CA SER A 114 13.62 3.41 6.62
C SER A 114 13.15 1.97 6.82
N VAL A 115 12.35 1.43 5.89
CA VAL A 115 11.81 0.06 5.94
C VAL A 115 12.80 -0.92 5.31
N ALA A 116 13.42 -0.55 4.18
CA ALA A 116 14.40 -1.37 3.49
C ALA A 116 15.59 -1.73 4.40
N ASP A 117 16.04 -0.79 5.23
CA ASP A 117 17.09 -1.04 6.22
C ASP A 117 16.70 -2.07 7.28
N ARG A 118 15.41 -2.17 7.61
CA ARG A 118 14.88 -3.14 8.57
C ARG A 118 14.77 -4.54 7.97
N TYR A 119 14.41 -4.66 6.69
CA TYR A 119 14.36 -5.95 5.99
C TYR A 119 15.73 -6.54 5.67
N ARG A 120 16.80 -5.73 5.71
CA ARG A 120 18.18 -6.18 5.51
C ARG A 120 18.87 -6.69 6.78
N ARG A 121 18.27 -6.48 7.95
CA ARG A 121 18.80 -6.90 9.25
C ARG A 121 18.22 -8.23 9.67
#